data_AF-A0A1Q3DDB1-F1
#
_entry.id   AF-A0A1Q3DDB1-F1
#
_cell.length_a   1.000
_cell.length_b   1.000
_cell.length_c   1.000
_cell.angle_alpha   90.00
_cell.angle_beta   90.00
_cell.angle_gamma   90.00
#
_symmetry.space_group_name_H-M   'P 1'
#
loop_
_entity.id
_entity.type
_entity.pdbx_description
1 polymer ?
#
loop_
_entity_poly.entity_id
_entity_poly.type
_entity_poly.pdbx_seq_one_letter_code
_entity_poly.pdbx_strand_id
1 'polypeptide(L)'
;IWFGRVQVVSCGERYEIRLEDPNSWELFAACFMNPGQREAAVESVLDSSRYFVLRIEDGGSGKHAFIGLGFAERNEAFDFNVALSDHEKHVRRENEEVSGDSGGDSQDHIDIHHAINHKLK
;
A
#
# COMPACT_ATOMS: atom_id res chain seq x y z
N ILE A 1 -0.77 6.35 23.74
CA ILE A 1 -1.39 6.44 22.39
C ILE A 1 -0.71 7.62 21.71
N TRP A 2 -0.10 7.38 20.55
CA TRP A 2 0.56 8.41 19.76
C TRP A 2 -0.37 8.84 18.63
N PHE A 3 -0.28 10.11 18.23
CA PHE A 3 -1.04 10.68 17.13
C PHE A 3 -0.08 11.42 16.20
N GLY A 4 -0.29 11.27 14.89
CA GLY A 4 0.49 11.98 13.92
C GLY A 4 0.05 11.67 12.51
N ARG A 5 0.95 11.91 11.57
CA ARG A 5 0.71 11.73 10.15
C ARG A 5 1.18 10.35 9.70
N VAL A 6 0.39 9.69 8.86
CA VAL A 6 0.82 8.52 8.10
C VAL A 6 1.12 8.93 6.65
N GLN A 7 2.23 8.43 6.11
CA GLN A 7 2.60 8.60 4.71
C GLN A 7 2.96 7.23 4.11
N VAL A 8 2.48 6.96 2.89
CA VAL A 8 2.92 5.81 2.09
C VAL A 8 3.86 6.35 1.01
N VAL A 9 5.11 5.92 1.05
CA VAL A 9 6.18 6.39 0.18
C VAL A 9 6.65 5.23 -0.71
N SER A 10 6.75 5.48 -2.01
CA SER A 10 7.39 4.55 -2.96
C SER A 10 8.91 4.78 -2.98
N CYS A 11 9.68 3.71 -2.87
CA CYS A 11 11.15 3.71 -2.89
C CYS A 11 11.63 2.63 -3.87
N GLY A 12 11.55 2.95 -5.17
CA GLY A 12 11.84 1.98 -6.24
C GLY A 12 10.81 0.85 -6.22
N GLU A 13 11.29 -0.39 -6.10
CA GLU A 13 10.43 -1.57 -6.00
C GLU A 13 9.82 -1.76 -4.60
N ARG A 14 10.31 -1.05 -3.58
CA ARG A 14 9.87 -1.19 -2.19
C ARG A 14 8.97 -0.04 -1.79
N TYR A 15 8.18 -0.24 -0.75
CA TYR A 15 7.35 0.80 -0.16
C TYR A 15 7.64 0.95 1.32
N GLU A 16 7.44 2.16 1.80
CA GLU A 16 7.66 2.51 3.19
C GLU A 16 6.41 3.23 3.72
N ILE A 17 5.84 2.72 4.80
CA ILE A 17 4.81 3.41 5.56
C ILE A 17 5.50 4.15 6.69
N ARG A 18 5.45 5.47 6.66
CA ARG A 18 6.05 6.34 7.68
C ARG A 18 4.98 6.90 8.59
N LEU A 19 5.24 6.80 9.89
CA LEU A 19 4.51 7.50 10.94
C LEU A 19 5.39 8.67 11.37
N GLU A 20 4.91 9.90 11.18
CA GLU A 20 5.68 11.12 11.40
C GLU A 20 4.92 12.12 12.29
N ASP A 21 5.66 12.94 13.02
CA ASP A 21 5.07 14.10 13.69
C ASP A 21 4.54 15.09 12.63
N PRO A 22 3.30 15.58 12.76
CA PRO A 22 2.68 16.42 11.74
C PRO A 22 3.30 17.82 11.62
N ASN A 23 4.07 18.28 12.62
CA ASN A 23 4.68 19.61 12.64
C ASN A 23 6.16 19.55 12.30
N SER A 24 6.90 18.64 12.95
CA SER A 24 8.36 18.52 12.81
C SER A 24 8.77 17.59 11.67
N TRP A 25 7.87 16.75 11.16
CA TRP A 25 8.17 15.69 10.19
C TRP A 25 9.17 14.66 10.72
N GLU A 26 9.33 14.60 12.04
CA GLU A 26 10.20 13.63 12.68
C GLU A 26 9.60 12.23 12.57
N LEU A 27 10.42 11.27 12.12
CA LEU A 27 10.01 9.88 11.96
C LEU A 27 9.82 9.24 13.34
N PHE A 28 8.59 8.83 13.63
CA PHE A 28 8.26 8.02 14.79
C PHE A 28 8.52 6.54 14.54
N ALA A 29 8.03 6.02 13.41
CA ALA A 29 8.23 4.64 13.02
C ALA A 29 8.10 4.48 11.49
N ALA A 30 8.82 3.50 10.94
CA ALA A 30 8.73 3.14 9.52
C ALA A 30 8.48 1.64 9.37
N CYS A 31 7.55 1.28 8.49
CA CYS A 31 7.31 -0.11 8.08
C CYS A 31 7.76 -0.26 6.63
N PHE A 32 8.75 -1.12 6.39
CA PHE A 32 9.22 -1.45 5.05
C PHE A 32 8.45 -2.64 4.49
N MET A 33 7.98 -2.51 3.25
CA MET A 33 7.27 -3.54 2.53
C MET A 33 8.00 -3.87 1.23
N ASN A 34 8.35 -5.14 1.07
CA ASN A 34 8.83 -5.66 -0.20
C ASN A 34 7.65 -6.03 -1.12
N PRO A 35 7.86 -6.08 -2.45
CA PRO A 35 6.88 -6.61 -3.40
C PRO A 35 6.26 -7.93 -2.93
N GLY A 36 4.93 -8.03 -2.97
CA GLY A 36 4.21 -9.24 -2.58
C GLY A 36 4.14 -9.54 -1.07
N GLN A 37 4.73 -8.69 -0.21
CA GLN A 37 4.70 -8.88 1.25
C GLN A 37 3.71 -7.96 1.96
N ARG A 38 2.74 -7.37 1.24
CA ARG A 38 1.75 -6.46 1.82
C ARG A 38 1.02 -7.08 3.00
N GLU A 39 0.50 -8.30 2.84
CA GLU A 39 -0.28 -9.01 3.86
C GLU A 39 0.56 -9.35 5.10
N ALA A 40 1.88 -9.52 4.94
CA ALA A 40 2.79 -9.77 6.05
C ALA A 40 3.18 -8.48 6.80
N ALA A 41 3.07 -7.33 6.15
CA ALA A 41 3.45 -6.03 6.71
C ALA A 41 2.28 -5.24 7.28
N VAL A 42 1.09 -5.36 6.68
CA VAL A 42 -0.12 -4.65 7.07
C VAL A 42 -1.31 -5.61 7.11
N GLU A 43 -1.91 -5.73 8.28
CA GLU A 43 -3.12 -6.52 8.49
C GLU A 43 -4.30 -5.60 8.82
N SER A 44 -5.44 -5.76 8.14
CA SER A 44 -6.67 -5.05 8.48
C SER A 44 -7.42 -5.77 9.60
N VAL A 45 -8.00 -5.03 10.53
CA VAL A 45 -8.77 -5.62 11.63
C VAL A 45 -10.16 -6.03 11.14
N LEU A 46 -10.59 -7.26 11.44
CA LEU A 46 -11.82 -7.87 10.90
C LEU A 46 -13.12 -7.20 11.34
N ASP A 47 -13.16 -6.61 12.53
CA ASP A 47 -14.35 -5.99 13.11
C ASP A 47 -14.48 -4.49 12.77
N SER A 48 -13.44 -3.89 12.18
CA SER A 48 -13.38 -2.46 11.91
C SER A 48 -12.51 -2.11 10.71
N SER A 49 -13.13 -1.44 9.74
CA SER A 49 -12.43 -0.89 8.58
C SER A 49 -11.51 0.29 8.89
N ARG A 50 -11.43 0.75 10.15
CA ARG A 50 -10.61 1.89 10.57
C ARG A 50 -9.30 1.51 11.24
N TYR A 51 -9.13 0.24 11.59
CA TYR A 51 -7.96 -0.21 12.34
C TYR A 51 -7.13 -1.20 11.52
N PHE A 52 -5.82 -1.08 11.69
CA PHE A 52 -4.81 -1.87 11.03
C PHE A 52 -3.72 -2.24 12.04
N VAL A 53 -2.98 -3.29 11.74
CA VAL A 53 -1.77 -3.66 12.46
C VAL A 53 -0.60 -3.60 11.47
N LEU A 54 0.40 -2.79 11.81
CA LEU A 54 1.65 -2.68 11.08
C LEU A 54 2.70 -3.57 11.73
N ARG A 55 3.39 -4.39 10.93
CA ARG A 55 4.56 -5.16 11.35
C ARG A 55 5.83 -4.37 10.97
N ILE A 56 6.53 -3.86 11.97
CA ILE A 56 7.74 -3.07 11.80
C ILE A 56 8.95 -3.94 12.12
N GLU A 57 9.92 -3.97 11.21
CA GLU A 57 11.20 -4.64 11.41
C GLU A 57 12.28 -3.64 11.83
N ASP A 58 13.04 -3.98 12.87
CA ASP A 58 14.23 -3.24 13.26
C ASP A 58 15.40 -3.63 12.33
N GLY A 59 15.78 -2.71 11.46
CA GLY A 59 16.73 -2.92 10.35
C GLY A 59 18.12 -3.42 10.74
N GLY A 60 18.47 -3.43 12.03
CA GLY A 60 19.74 -3.96 12.53
C GLY A 60 19.65 -5.29 13.29
N SER A 61 18.49 -5.67 13.83
CA SER A 61 18.39 -6.78 14.79
C SER A 61 17.50 -7.94 14.34
N GLY A 62 16.75 -7.78 13.23
CA GLY A 62 15.78 -8.78 12.76
C GLY A 62 14.58 -8.95 13.70
N LYS A 63 14.47 -8.11 14.73
CA LYS A 63 13.33 -8.07 15.63
C LYS A 63 12.16 -7.39 14.92
N HIS A 64 10.96 -7.85 15.23
CA HIS A 64 9.73 -7.24 14.75
C HIS A 64 8.91 -6.71 15.92
N ALA A 65 8.20 -5.61 15.68
CA ALA A 65 7.22 -5.03 16.57
C ALA A 65 5.90 -4.86 15.81
N PHE A 66 4.78 -4.94 16.53
CA PHE A 66 3.45 -4.70 15.97
C PHE A 66 2.91 -3.38 16.50
N ILE A 67 2.49 -2.50 15.59
CA ILE A 67 1.89 -1.21 15.92
C ILE A 67 0.45 -1.19 15.42
N GLY A 68 -0.49 -0.92 16.31
CA GLY A 68 -1.86 -0.63 15.94
C GLY A 68 -1.98 0.77 15.33
N LEU A 69 -2.50 0.85 14.12
CA LEU A 69 -2.84 2.09 13.43
C LEU A 69 -4.36 2.24 13.39
N GLY A 70 -4.86 3.43 13.73
CA GLY A 70 -6.28 3.74 13.70
C GLY A 70 -6.52 5.10 13.06
N PHE A 71 -7.50 5.16 12.16
CA PHE A 71 -7.96 6.40 11.56
C PHE A 71 -9.16 6.95 12.32
N ALA A 72 -9.27 8.28 12.39
CA ALA A 72 -10.41 8.94 12.98
C ALA A 72 -11.66 8.67 12.14
N GLU A 73 -11.55 8.78 10.82
CA GLU A 73 -12.66 8.60 9.90
C GLU A 73 -12.49 7.38 8.98
N ARG A 74 -13.62 6.84 8.52
CA ARG A 74 -13.62 5.66 7.63
C ARG A 74 -13.08 5.96 6.23
N ASN A 75 -13.25 7.19 5.74
CA ASN A 75 -12.72 7.63 4.45
C ASN A 75 -11.20 7.68 4.47
N GLU A 76 -10.57 8.18 5.54
CA GLU A 76 -9.11 8.21 5.66
C GLU A 76 -8.51 6.79 5.65
N ALA A 77 -9.17 5.85 6.36
CA ALA A 77 -8.78 4.45 6.33
C ALA A 77 -8.97 3.79 4.95
N PHE A 78 -10.01 4.21 4.22
CA PHE A 78 -10.24 3.76 2.86
C PHE A 78 -9.15 4.28 1.92
N ASP A 79 -8.82 5.57 1.98
CA ASP A 79 -7.77 6.18 1.17
C ASP A 79 -6.41 5.53 1.44
N PHE A 80 -6.09 5.21 2.69
CA PHE A 80 -4.90 4.45 3.05
C PHE A 80 -4.89 3.05 2.40
N ASN A 81 -6.00 2.32 2.46
CA ASN A 81 -6.11 1.01 1.81
C ASN A 81 -5.98 1.07 0.29
N VAL A 82 -6.53 2.12 -0.34
CA VAL A 82 -6.41 2.34 -1.78
C VAL A 82 -4.96 2.65 -2.13
N ALA A 83 -4.29 3.53 -1.39
CA ALA A 83 -2.88 3.83 -1.59
C ALA A 83 -2.04 2.55 -1.55
N LEU A 84 -2.24 1.70 -0.54
CA LEU A 84 -1.55 0.40 -0.47
C LEU A 84 -1.85 -0.53 -1.66
N SER A 85 -3.06 -0.47 -2.21
CA SER A 85 -3.51 -1.36 -3.30
C SER A 85 -3.07 -0.93 -4.68
N ASP A 86 -3.12 0.38 -4.96
CA ASP A 86 -2.70 0.92 -6.24
C ASP A 86 -1.21 0.70 -6.48
N HIS A 87 -0.41 0.75 -5.41
CA HIS A 87 1.01 0.46 -5.47
C HIS A 87 1.33 -1.01 -5.76
N GLU A 88 0.59 -1.95 -5.17
CA GLU A 88 0.78 -3.38 -5.44
C GLU A 88 0.48 -3.73 -6.92
N LYS A 89 -0.53 -3.07 -7.51
CA LYS A 89 -0.83 -3.19 -8.94
C LYS A 89 0.25 -2.59 -9.82
N HIS A 90 0.86 -1.48 -9.39
CA HIS A 90 1.95 -0.83 -10.14
C HIS A 90 3.18 -1.74 -10.25
N VAL A 91 3.60 -2.35 -9.14
CA VAL A 91 4.75 -3.27 -9.11
C VAL A 91 4.49 -4.53 -9.94
N ARG A 92 3.26 -5.07 -9.90
CA ARG A 92 2.90 -6.23 -10.74
C ARG A 92 3.04 -5.92 -12.23
N ARG A 93 2.59 -4.74 -12.66
CA ARG A 93 2.65 -4.32 -14.08
C ARG A 93 4.08 -4.08 -14.55
N GLU A 94 4.92 -3.42 -13.75
CA GLU A 94 6.34 -3.22 -14.14
C GLU A 94 7.13 -4.54 -14.20
N ASN A 95 6.80 -5.52 -13.35
CA ASN A 95 7.47 -6.82 -13.38
C ASN A 95 7.00 -7.71 -14.56
N GLU A 96 5.79 -7.50 -15.07
CA GLU A 96 5.28 -8.12 -16.30
C GLU A 96 5.89 -7.48 -17.56
N GLU A 97 6.16 -6.17 -17.56
CA GLU A 97 6.80 -5.48 -18.69
C GLU A 97 8.30 -5.82 -18.84
N VAL A 98 8.99 -6.18 -17.75
CA VAL A 98 10.39 -6.66 -17.79
C VAL A 98 10.51 -8.13 -18.21
N SER A 99 9.45 -8.93 -18.03
CA SER A 99 9.44 -10.36 -18.37
C SER A 99 8.93 -10.66 -19.79
N GLY A 100 8.53 -9.62 -20.54
CA GLY A 100 7.89 -9.71 -21.85
C GLY A 100 8.80 -9.49 -23.06
N ASP A 101 9.96 -10.16 -23.14
CA ASP A 101 10.64 -10.40 -24.43
C ASP A 101 11.03 -11.88 -24.55
N SER A 102 10.02 -12.76 -24.66
CA SER A 102 10.14 -14.09 -25.29
C SER A 102 8.74 -14.68 -25.55
N GLY A 103 8.21 -14.35 -26.72
CA GLY A 103 7.25 -15.10 -27.59
C GLY A 103 6.18 -16.05 -27.04
N GLY A 104 4.94 -15.86 -27.52
CA GLY A 104 3.99 -16.96 -27.80
C GLY A 104 2.51 -16.64 -27.61
N ASP A 105 1.78 -16.53 -28.72
CA ASP A 105 0.31 -16.41 -28.83
C ASP A 105 -0.49 -17.37 -27.93
N SER A 106 -1.58 -16.88 -27.32
CA SER A 106 -2.89 -17.56 -27.25
C SER A 106 -3.97 -16.64 -26.66
N GLN A 107 -4.75 -16.07 -27.58
CA GLN A 107 -6.22 -15.92 -27.55
C GLN A 107 -6.95 -16.23 -26.23
N ASP A 108 -7.66 -15.22 -25.67
CA ASP A 108 -9.07 -15.29 -25.20
C ASP A 108 -9.33 -14.34 -24.00
N HIS A 109 -9.74 -13.09 -24.26
CA HIS A 109 -10.77 -12.45 -23.44
C HIS A 109 -11.43 -11.27 -24.19
N ILE A 110 -12.75 -11.19 -24.14
CA ILE A 110 -13.59 -10.29 -24.94
C ILE A 110 -13.67 -8.91 -24.25
N ASP A 111 -13.27 -7.86 -24.97
CA ASP A 111 -13.41 -6.47 -24.53
C ASP A 111 -14.87 -6.00 -24.62
N ILE A 112 -15.52 -5.84 -23.48
CA ILE A 112 -16.76 -5.04 -23.38
C ILE A 112 -16.40 -3.71 -22.72
N HIS A 113 -15.96 -2.75 -23.54
CA HIS A 113 -15.79 -1.35 -23.14
C HIS A 113 -17.17 -0.69 -23.04
N HIS A 114 -17.75 -0.57 -21.84
CA HIS A 114 -18.90 0.30 -21.63
C HIS A 114 -18.41 1.74 -21.50
N ALA A 115 -18.33 2.44 -22.63
CA ALA A 115 -18.07 3.87 -22.67
C ALA A 115 -19.25 4.63 -22.07
N ILE A 116 -19.06 5.27 -20.91
CA ILE A 116 -19.93 6.36 -20.48
C ILE A 116 -19.12 7.66 -20.54
N ASN A 117 -19.26 8.35 -21.68
CA ASN A 117 -18.97 9.76 -21.79
C ASN A 117 -19.97 10.55 -20.92
N HIS A 118 -19.53 11.12 -19.81
CA HIS A 118 -20.21 12.29 -19.25
C HIS A 118 -19.28 13.49 -19.32
N LYS A 119 -19.36 14.21 -20.45
CA LYS A 119 -19.14 15.65 -20.45
C LYS A 119 -20.25 16.28 -19.61
N LEU A 120 -19.90 16.89 -18.49
CA LEU A 120 -20.76 17.86 -17.83
C LEU A 120 -20.33 19.27 -18.26
N LYS A 121 -21.34 20.05 -18.64
CA LYS A 121 -21.25 21.50 -18.87
C LYS A 121 -21.12 22.24 -17.56
#